data_AF-A0A1Q5KXG3-F1
#
_entry.id   AF-A0A1Q5KXG3-F1
#
_cell.length_a   1.000
_cell.length_b   1.000
_cell.length_c   1.000
_cell.angle_alpha   90.00
_cell.angle_beta   90.00
_cell.angle_gamma   90.00
#
_symmetry.space_group_name_H-M   'P 1'
#
loop_
_entity.id
_entity.type
_entity.pdbx_description
1 polymer ?
#
loop_
_entity_poly.entity_id
_entity_poly.type
_entity_poly.pdbx_seq_one_letter_code
_entity_poly.pdbx_strand_id
1 'polypeptide(L)'
;MNHAQLTALGRALRLLGEHGEALGADTPDARLHEIKDDLRRALDLAEESVTGAAPSTRCQEHPQGPVDESAPDLCLLCETRRRAARRSEYQGRPRPEEPAAQAPSRYGVRGERPQPQQRWLPELWNGQEWQLCGTPRRDRREAEAYLAAQRRGSRPAMAYRLVHEFTDYEVLRVWGTPVRVDIEPMGNL
;
A
#
# COMPACT_ATOMS: atom_id res chain seq x y z
N MET A 1 2.33 10.81 -19.26
CA MET A 1 0.92 11.21 -19.15
C MET A 1 -0.02 10.05 -19.42
N ASN A 2 -1.06 9.88 -18.60
CA ASN A 2 -2.19 9.02 -18.93
C ASN A 2 -3.22 9.76 -19.82
N HIS A 3 -4.16 9.03 -20.44
CA HIS A 3 -5.16 9.61 -21.36
C HIS A 3 -6.10 10.64 -20.69
N ALA A 4 -6.38 10.47 -19.40
CA ALA A 4 -7.20 11.40 -18.64
C ALA A 4 -6.49 12.74 -18.43
N GLN A 5 -5.20 12.74 -18.11
CA GLN A 5 -4.36 13.93 -18.00
C GLN A 5 -4.28 14.69 -19.34
N LEU A 6 -4.11 13.97 -20.46
CA LEU A 6 -4.13 14.57 -21.80
C LEU A 6 -5.47 15.23 -22.11
N THR A 7 -6.57 14.58 -21.74
CA THR A 7 -7.92 15.11 -21.93
C THR A 7 -8.17 16.33 -21.03
N ALA A 8 -7.69 16.31 -19.78
CA ALA A 8 -7.82 17.42 -18.84
C ALA A 8 -7.02 18.64 -19.30
N LEU A 9 -5.76 18.44 -19.72
CA LEU A 9 -4.91 19.49 -20.27
C LEU A 9 -5.53 20.08 -21.54
N GLY A 10 -6.03 19.25 -22.46
CA GLY A 10 -6.69 19.71 -23.68
C GLY A 10 -7.92 20.59 -23.42
N ARG A 11 -8.70 20.30 -22.37
CA ARG A 11 -9.83 21.15 -21.95
C ARG A 11 -9.36 22.46 -21.35
N ALA A 12 -8.35 22.42 -20.47
CA ALA A 12 -7.79 23.61 -19.84
C ALA A 12 -7.24 24.60 -20.88
N LEU A 13 -6.50 24.09 -21.88
CA LEU A 13 -5.97 24.91 -22.97
C LEU A 13 -7.07 25.53 -23.85
N ARG A 14 -8.19 24.82 -24.07
CA ARG A 14 -9.33 25.38 -24.81
C ARG A 14 -9.99 26.52 -24.05
N LEU A 15 -10.24 26.33 -22.76
CA LEU A 15 -10.78 27.36 -21.85
C LEU A 15 -9.90 28.62 -21.82
N LEU A 16 -8.58 28.45 -21.80
CA LEU A 16 -7.63 29.56 -21.88
C LEU A 16 -7.71 30.30 -23.22
N GLY A 17 -7.90 29.58 -24.33
CA GLY A 17 -8.14 30.21 -25.64
C GLY A 17 -9.41 31.06 -25.65
N GLU A 18 -10.49 30.56 -25.07
CA GLU A 18 -11.76 31.30 -24.94
C GLU A 18 -11.61 32.56 -24.06
N HIS A 19 -10.85 32.47 -22.96
CA HIS A 19 -10.50 33.63 -22.15
C HIS A 19 -9.64 34.65 -22.91
N GLY A 20 -8.72 34.17 -23.75
CA GLY A 20 -7.90 34.99 -24.66
C GLY A 20 -8.72 35.83 -25.64
N GLU A 21 -9.72 35.21 -26.26
CA GLU A 21 -10.66 35.87 -27.20
C GLU A 21 -11.57 36.89 -26.48
N ALA A 22 -11.94 36.62 -25.22
CA ALA A 22 -12.82 37.48 -24.42
C ALA A 22 -12.09 38.63 -23.69
N LEU A 23 -10.76 38.68 -23.76
CA LEU A 23 -9.95 39.72 -23.13
C LEU A 23 -10.07 41.04 -23.90
N GLY A 24 -10.42 42.10 -23.18
CA GLY A 24 -10.55 43.46 -23.72
C GLY A 24 -10.17 44.51 -22.69
N ALA A 25 -10.19 45.78 -23.08
CA ALA A 25 -9.83 46.89 -22.19
C ALA A 25 -10.76 47.03 -20.98
N ASP A 26 -12.02 46.58 -21.10
CA ASP A 26 -13.05 46.68 -20.07
C ASP A 26 -13.21 45.39 -19.25
N THR A 27 -12.28 44.44 -19.35
CA THR A 27 -12.35 43.18 -18.59
C THR A 27 -12.24 43.48 -17.08
N PRO A 28 -13.22 43.07 -16.25
CA PRO A 28 -13.19 43.36 -14.83
C PRO A 28 -12.10 42.54 -14.11
N ASP A 29 -11.48 43.13 -13.08
CA ASP A 29 -10.37 42.52 -12.31
C ASP A 29 -10.69 41.11 -11.78
N ALA A 30 -11.95 40.87 -11.38
CA ALA A 30 -12.38 39.54 -10.95
C ALA A 30 -12.16 38.47 -12.03
N ARG A 31 -12.46 38.81 -13.29
CA ARG A 31 -12.25 37.93 -14.45
C ARG A 31 -10.75 37.71 -14.69
N LEU A 32 -9.92 38.75 -14.53
CA LEU A 32 -8.46 38.63 -14.65
C LEU A 32 -7.88 37.69 -13.59
N HIS A 33 -8.41 37.71 -12.37
CA HIS A 33 -8.04 36.77 -11.31
C HIS A 33 -8.46 35.32 -11.64
N GLU A 34 -9.66 35.10 -12.17
CA GLU A 34 -10.10 33.78 -12.63
C GLU A 34 -9.19 33.23 -13.72
N ILE A 35 -8.86 34.05 -14.74
CA ILE A 35 -7.96 33.68 -15.84
C ILE A 35 -6.57 33.33 -15.30
N LYS A 36 -6.05 34.10 -14.35
CA LYS A 36 -4.75 33.84 -13.70
C LYS A 36 -4.75 32.47 -12.99
N ASP A 37 -5.82 32.14 -12.30
CA ASP A 37 -5.92 30.86 -11.58
C ASP A 37 -6.09 29.68 -12.53
N ASP A 38 -6.82 29.86 -13.65
CA ASP A 38 -6.92 28.88 -14.73
C ASP A 38 -5.57 28.63 -15.41
N LEU A 39 -4.79 29.69 -15.67
CA LEU A 39 -3.44 29.59 -16.22
C LEU A 39 -2.51 28.80 -15.32
N ARG A 40 -2.56 29.06 -14.00
CA ARG A 40 -1.77 28.31 -13.01
C ARG A 40 -2.14 26.83 -13.00
N ARG A 41 -3.44 26.51 -12.94
CA ARG A 41 -3.91 25.11 -13.01
C ARG A 41 -3.44 24.38 -14.27
N ALA A 42 -3.50 25.05 -15.42
CA ALA A 42 -3.03 24.47 -16.68
C ALA A 42 -1.52 24.24 -16.67
N LEU A 43 -0.76 25.16 -16.09
CA LEU A 43 0.70 25.03 -15.93
C LEU A 43 1.05 23.87 -15.00
N ASP A 44 0.41 23.77 -13.83
CA ASP A 44 0.63 22.67 -12.87
C ASP A 44 0.36 21.31 -13.54
N LEU A 45 -0.74 21.19 -14.28
CA LEU A 45 -1.07 19.98 -15.05
C LEU A 45 -0.02 19.65 -16.11
N ALA A 46 0.59 20.65 -16.74
CA ALA A 46 1.64 20.46 -17.74
C ALA A 46 2.97 20.07 -17.08
N GLU A 47 3.31 20.66 -15.93
CA GLU A 47 4.53 20.33 -15.18
C GLU A 47 4.49 18.89 -14.68
N GLU A 48 3.40 18.46 -14.03
CA GLU A 48 3.19 17.06 -13.62
C GLU A 48 3.36 16.09 -14.80
N SER A 49 2.98 16.54 -15.99
CA SER A 49 3.04 15.79 -17.23
C SER A 49 4.46 15.58 -17.75
N VAL A 50 5.32 16.58 -17.56
CA VAL A 50 6.72 16.61 -18.02
C VAL A 50 7.65 15.95 -17.00
N THR A 51 7.40 16.13 -15.70
CA THR A 51 8.21 15.54 -14.62
C THR A 51 7.84 14.10 -14.29
N GLY A 52 6.62 13.68 -14.66
CA GLY A 52 6.16 12.32 -14.42
C GLY A 52 6.82 11.28 -15.34
N ALA A 53 7.25 10.14 -14.78
CA ALA A 53 7.73 9.02 -15.58
C ALA A 53 6.65 8.59 -16.60
N ALA A 54 7.07 8.32 -17.84
CA ALA A 54 6.18 7.83 -18.87
C ALA A 54 5.50 6.54 -18.36
N PRO A 55 4.17 6.42 -18.47
CA PRO A 55 3.48 5.22 -18.01
C PRO A 55 3.99 4.02 -18.83
N SER A 56 4.32 2.94 -18.13
CA SER A 56 4.82 1.70 -18.75
C SER A 56 3.69 0.97 -19.48
N THR A 57 2.43 1.18 -19.07
CA THR A 57 1.25 0.62 -19.72
C THR A 57 0.32 1.73 -20.22
N ARG A 58 -0.60 1.39 -21.14
CA ARG A 58 -1.66 2.31 -21.61
C ARG A 58 -2.94 2.20 -20.78
N CYS A 59 -2.90 1.48 -19.66
CA CYS A 59 -4.05 1.27 -18.78
C CYS A 59 -4.22 2.42 -17.78
N GLN A 60 -5.46 2.87 -17.58
CA GLN A 60 -5.78 3.93 -16.61
C GLN A 60 -5.72 3.43 -15.16
N GLU A 61 -6.06 2.16 -14.91
CA GLU A 61 -6.00 1.56 -13.58
C GLU A 61 -4.56 1.26 -13.14
N HIS A 62 -3.68 0.93 -14.09
CA HIS A 62 -2.31 0.47 -13.81
C HIS A 62 -1.24 1.15 -14.69
N PRO A 63 -1.07 2.47 -14.60
CA PRO A 63 -0.14 3.20 -15.48
C PRO A 63 1.32 2.78 -15.32
N GLN A 64 1.74 2.29 -14.15
CA GLN A 64 3.07 1.71 -13.89
C GLN A 64 3.04 0.18 -13.72
N GLY A 65 2.00 -0.47 -14.24
CA GLY A 65 1.86 -1.92 -14.15
C GLY A 65 2.91 -2.70 -14.95
N PRO A 66 3.02 -4.02 -14.71
CA PRO A 66 3.83 -4.90 -15.54
C PRO A 66 3.32 -4.92 -16.98
N VAL A 67 4.26 -4.87 -17.92
CA VAL A 67 3.99 -4.74 -19.37
C VAL A 67 3.79 -6.11 -20.00
N ASP A 68 2.73 -6.27 -20.80
CA ASP A 68 2.52 -7.42 -21.68
C ASP A 68 2.32 -6.90 -23.11
N GLU A 69 3.27 -7.18 -24.02
CA GLU A 69 3.23 -6.73 -25.42
C GLU A 69 2.05 -7.32 -26.21
N SER A 70 1.50 -8.45 -25.76
CA SER A 70 0.33 -9.07 -26.37
C SER A 70 -1.00 -8.50 -25.88
N ALA A 71 -0.98 -7.61 -24.88
CA ALA A 71 -2.16 -6.94 -24.36
C ALA A 71 -2.48 -5.66 -25.15
N PRO A 72 -3.76 -5.40 -25.51
CA PRO A 72 -4.16 -4.18 -26.22
C PRO A 72 -3.77 -2.86 -25.53
N ASP A 73 -3.78 -2.85 -24.20
CA ASP A 73 -3.43 -1.72 -23.33
C ASP A 73 -2.05 -1.87 -22.69
N LEU A 74 -1.24 -2.83 -23.16
CA LEU A 74 0.08 -3.19 -22.63
C LEU A 74 0.07 -3.61 -21.14
N CYS A 75 -1.09 -3.82 -20.52
CA CYS A 75 -1.21 -4.09 -19.10
C CYS A 75 -1.41 -5.58 -18.82
N LEU A 76 -0.40 -6.23 -18.24
CA LEU A 76 -0.47 -7.65 -17.89
C LEU A 76 -1.59 -7.96 -16.91
N LEU A 77 -1.88 -7.07 -15.95
CA LEU A 77 -2.92 -7.28 -14.93
C LEU A 77 -4.33 -7.32 -15.55
N CYS A 78 -4.64 -6.34 -16.39
CA CYS A 78 -5.92 -6.28 -17.09
C CYS A 78 -6.05 -7.41 -18.11
N GLU A 79 -4.96 -7.76 -18.81
CA GLU A 79 -4.96 -8.86 -19.77
C GLU A 79 -5.13 -10.22 -19.10
N THR A 80 -4.51 -10.44 -17.94
CA THR A 80 -4.71 -11.66 -17.14
C THR A 80 -6.18 -11.81 -16.74
N ARG A 81 -6.84 -10.71 -16.32
CA ARG A 81 -8.28 -10.69 -16.02
C ARG A 81 -9.13 -11.01 -17.25
N ARG A 82 -8.83 -10.39 -18.41
CA ARG A 82 -9.53 -10.67 -19.69
C ARG A 82 -9.38 -12.12 -20.13
N ARG A 83 -8.18 -12.69 -20.05
CA ARG A 83 -7.91 -14.11 -20.37
C ARG A 83 -8.66 -15.05 -19.43
N ALA A 84 -8.73 -14.73 -18.15
CA ALA A 84 -9.51 -15.52 -17.18
C ALA A 84 -11.00 -15.52 -17.53
N ALA A 85 -11.57 -14.36 -17.88
CA ALA A 85 -12.97 -14.26 -18.32
C ALA A 85 -13.22 -15.08 -19.60
N ARG A 86 -12.36 -14.96 -20.63
CA ARG A 86 -12.48 -15.77 -21.86
C ARG A 86 -12.38 -17.27 -21.58
N ARG A 87 -11.46 -17.71 -20.71
CA ARG A 87 -11.38 -19.13 -20.31
C ARG A 87 -12.68 -19.62 -19.69
N SER A 88 -13.32 -18.81 -18.84
CA SER A 88 -14.60 -19.15 -18.20
C SER A 88 -15.78 -19.19 -19.18
N GLU A 89 -15.70 -18.48 -20.31
CA GLU A 89 -16.71 -18.52 -21.38
C GLU A 89 -16.56 -19.79 -22.24
N TYR A 90 -15.33 -20.16 -22.61
CA TYR A 90 -15.07 -21.32 -23.49
C TYR A 90 -15.08 -22.68 -22.79
N GLN A 91 -14.67 -22.75 -21.51
CA GLN A 91 -14.72 -24.00 -20.74
C GLN A 91 -16.12 -24.28 -20.16
N GLY A 92 -17.12 -23.47 -20.54
CA GLY A 92 -18.39 -23.37 -19.84
C GLY A 92 -18.18 -22.74 -18.46
N ARG A 93 -19.21 -22.09 -17.94
CA ARG A 93 -19.26 -21.73 -16.51
C ARG A 93 -18.81 -22.97 -15.74
N PRO A 94 -17.74 -22.93 -14.91
CA PRO A 94 -17.46 -24.04 -14.05
C PRO A 94 -18.75 -24.29 -13.29
N ARG A 95 -19.35 -25.47 -13.46
CA ARG A 95 -20.30 -25.98 -12.47
C ARG A 95 -19.63 -25.69 -11.13
N PRO A 96 -20.30 -25.10 -10.12
CA PRO A 96 -19.71 -24.98 -8.80
C PRO A 96 -19.17 -26.37 -8.49
N GLU A 97 -17.84 -26.49 -8.43
CA GLU A 97 -17.20 -27.75 -8.14
C GLU A 97 -17.78 -28.09 -6.77
N GLU A 98 -18.67 -29.09 -6.72
CA GLU A 98 -19.01 -29.69 -5.44
C GLU A 98 -17.66 -30.07 -4.87
N PRO A 99 -17.27 -29.51 -3.70
CA PRO A 99 -15.92 -29.67 -3.21
C PRO A 99 -15.67 -31.18 -3.13
N ALA A 100 -14.75 -31.67 -3.96
CA ALA A 100 -14.34 -33.06 -3.94
C ALA A 100 -14.08 -33.42 -2.48
N ALA A 101 -14.79 -34.42 -1.96
CA ALA A 101 -14.73 -34.80 -0.56
C ALA A 101 -13.26 -34.93 -0.16
N GLN A 102 -12.77 -33.94 0.58
CA GLN A 102 -11.35 -33.82 0.87
C GLN A 102 -11.01 -34.98 1.78
N ALA A 103 -10.18 -35.90 1.28
CA ALA A 103 -9.63 -36.97 2.09
C ALA A 103 -9.03 -36.33 3.36
N PRO A 104 -9.32 -36.85 4.57
CA PRO A 104 -8.85 -36.25 5.80
C PRO A 104 -7.33 -36.34 5.86
N SER A 105 -6.68 -35.26 5.45
CA SER A 105 -5.27 -35.03 5.69
C SER A 105 -5.08 -34.92 7.21
N ARG A 106 -4.06 -35.61 7.75
CA ARG A 106 -3.67 -35.51 9.18
C ARG A 106 -3.40 -34.08 9.65
N TYR A 107 -3.26 -33.14 8.72
CA TYR A 107 -3.20 -31.70 8.96
C TYR A 107 -4.44 -31.07 8.31
N GLY A 108 -5.41 -30.62 9.11
CA GLY A 108 -6.77 -30.30 8.68
C GLY A 108 -6.93 -29.33 7.49
N VAL A 109 -8.13 -29.35 6.91
CA VAL A 109 -8.57 -28.52 5.79
C VAL A 109 -8.61 -27.04 6.19
N ARG A 110 -8.00 -26.21 5.35
CA ARG A 110 -7.78 -24.76 5.48
C ARG A 110 -9.06 -23.91 5.37
N GLY A 111 -10.18 -24.36 5.95
CA GLY A 111 -11.41 -23.58 6.13
C GLY A 111 -11.45 -22.82 7.47
N GLU A 112 -10.64 -23.24 8.45
CA GLU A 112 -10.43 -22.56 9.73
C GLU A 112 -9.15 -21.73 9.74
N ARG A 113 -8.92 -20.89 8.72
CA ARG A 113 -7.99 -19.77 8.96
C ARG A 113 -8.76 -18.73 9.77
N PRO A 114 -8.44 -18.48 11.06
CA PRO A 114 -8.96 -17.29 11.71
C PRO A 114 -8.64 -16.10 10.82
N GLN A 115 -9.60 -15.21 10.60
CA GLN A 115 -9.40 -13.94 9.88
C GLN A 115 -8.07 -13.32 10.34
N PRO A 116 -7.32 -12.60 9.47
CA PRO A 116 -6.13 -11.87 9.90
C PRO A 116 -6.56 -10.91 11.02
N GLN A 117 -6.36 -11.34 12.26
CA GLN A 117 -6.74 -10.60 13.43
C GLN A 117 -5.64 -9.56 13.60
N GLN A 118 -5.99 -8.29 13.50
CA GLN A 118 -5.12 -7.21 13.95
C GLN A 118 -4.64 -7.55 15.35
N ARG A 119 -3.34 -7.76 15.48
CA ARG A 119 -2.70 -8.23 16.70
C ARG A 119 -1.51 -7.36 17.01
N TRP A 120 -1.37 -7.10 18.30
CA TRP A 120 -0.32 -6.31 18.89
C TRP A 120 0.70 -7.26 19.50
N LEU A 121 1.92 -7.23 18.97
CA LEU A 121 3.02 -8.12 19.33
C LEU A 121 3.97 -7.37 20.28
N PRO A 122 3.93 -7.65 21.59
CA PRO A 122 4.91 -7.12 22.52
C PRO A 122 6.23 -7.91 22.37
N GLU A 123 7.31 -7.20 22.11
CA GLU A 123 8.64 -7.79 21.94
C GLU A 123 9.63 -7.19 22.93
N LEU A 124 10.59 -8.00 23.34
CA LEU A 124 11.77 -7.61 24.11
C LEU A 124 13.02 -7.75 23.25
N TRP A 125 14.03 -6.97 23.58
CA TRP A 125 15.36 -7.15 23.01
C TRP A 125 16.18 -8.05 23.92
N ASN A 126 16.65 -9.17 23.37
CA ASN A 126 17.44 -10.16 24.13
C ASN A 126 18.96 -9.89 24.12
N GLY A 127 19.41 -8.85 23.42
CA GLY A 127 20.83 -8.57 23.19
C GLY A 127 21.28 -8.78 21.74
N GLN A 128 20.51 -9.48 20.92
CA GLN A 128 20.86 -9.76 19.52
C GLN A 128 19.68 -9.53 18.57
N GLU A 129 18.49 -9.91 18.98
CA GLU A 129 17.27 -9.81 18.19
C GLU A 129 16.07 -9.43 19.06
N TRP A 130 15.03 -8.95 18.38
CA TRP A 130 13.72 -8.73 18.98
C TRP A 130 12.98 -10.06 19.05
N GLN A 131 12.54 -10.43 20.23
CA GLN A 131 11.79 -11.67 20.48
C GLN A 131 10.45 -11.35 21.13
N LEU A 132 9.42 -12.09 20.73
CA LEU A 132 8.10 -12.00 21.33
C LEU A 132 8.18 -12.28 22.84
N CYS A 133 7.74 -11.34 23.66
CA CYS A 133 7.87 -11.41 25.11
C CYS A 133 6.57 -11.76 25.82
N GLY A 134 5.70 -12.56 25.20
CA GLY A 134 4.40 -12.95 25.75
C GLY A 134 3.46 -13.39 24.64
N THR A 135 2.15 -13.45 24.93
CA THR A 135 1.14 -13.71 23.91
C THR A 135 0.75 -12.43 23.16
N PRO A 136 0.44 -12.50 21.86
CA PRO A 136 -0.12 -11.38 21.10
C PRO A 136 -1.42 -10.86 21.74
N ARG A 137 -1.68 -9.55 21.63
CA ARG A 137 -2.86 -8.88 22.21
C ARG A 137 -3.80 -8.40 21.12
N ARG A 138 -5.09 -8.27 21.46
CA ARG A 138 -6.11 -7.79 20.54
C ARG A 138 -6.24 -6.26 20.57
N ASP A 139 -5.92 -5.64 21.69
CA ASP A 139 -5.95 -4.19 21.88
C ASP A 139 -4.53 -3.63 22.12
N ARG A 140 -4.25 -2.47 21.53
CA ARG A 140 -3.03 -1.69 21.72
C ARG A 140 -2.83 -1.32 23.19
N ARG A 141 -3.88 -0.86 23.87
CA ARG A 141 -3.81 -0.42 25.28
C ARG A 141 -3.43 -1.56 26.20
N GLU A 142 -3.99 -2.74 25.93
CA GLU A 142 -3.67 -3.97 26.66
C GLU A 142 -2.19 -4.34 26.48
N ALA A 143 -1.66 -4.22 25.25
CA ALA A 143 -0.26 -4.51 24.96
C ALA A 143 0.70 -3.49 25.59
N GLU A 144 0.36 -2.20 25.55
CA GLU A 144 1.13 -1.15 26.21
C GLU A 144 1.15 -1.34 27.74
N ALA A 145 0.01 -1.69 28.35
CA ALA A 145 -0.09 -1.99 29.77
C ALA A 145 0.75 -3.21 30.16
N TYR A 146 0.76 -4.24 29.32
CA TYR A 146 1.59 -5.43 29.49
C TYR A 146 3.08 -5.09 29.47
N LEU A 147 3.56 -4.35 28.46
CA LEU A 147 4.95 -3.91 28.39
C LEU A 147 5.32 -3.00 29.57
N ALA A 148 4.41 -2.14 30.01
CA ALA A 148 4.61 -1.32 31.20
C ALA A 148 4.77 -2.17 32.47
N ALA A 149 4.04 -3.29 32.59
CA ALA A 149 4.21 -4.25 33.68
C ALA A 149 5.55 -4.99 33.58
N GLN A 150 5.93 -5.47 32.40
CA GLN A 150 7.22 -6.14 32.17
C GLN A 150 8.42 -5.25 32.54
N ARG A 151 8.34 -3.96 32.20
CA ARG A 151 9.36 -2.95 32.57
C ARG A 151 9.49 -2.73 34.08
N ARG A 152 8.45 -3.03 34.86
CA ARG A 152 8.46 -2.94 36.33
C ARG A 152 8.72 -4.30 37.01
N GLY A 153 8.94 -5.35 36.22
CA GLY A 153 9.21 -6.70 36.72
C GLY A 153 10.59 -6.83 37.36
N SER A 154 10.84 -7.98 37.97
CA SER A 154 12.11 -8.27 38.67
C SER A 154 13.33 -8.38 37.74
N ARG A 155 13.10 -8.63 36.43
CA ARG A 155 14.15 -8.74 35.41
C ARG A 155 13.67 -8.05 34.12
N PRO A 156 13.76 -6.72 34.02
CA PRO A 156 13.40 -6.01 32.81
C PRO A 156 14.44 -6.23 31.72
N ALA A 157 13.99 -6.34 30.46
CA ALA A 157 14.85 -6.36 29.30
C ALA A 157 15.40 -4.96 29.00
N MET A 158 16.50 -4.89 28.25
CA MET A 158 17.16 -3.61 27.94
C MET A 158 16.33 -2.71 27.03
N ALA A 159 15.50 -3.31 26.18
CA ALA A 159 14.55 -2.59 25.35
C ALA A 159 13.29 -3.43 25.09
N TYR A 160 12.19 -2.74 24.86
CA TYR A 160 10.90 -3.30 24.47
C TYR A 160 10.35 -2.55 23.26
N ARG A 161 9.60 -3.24 22.41
CA ARG A 161 8.86 -2.60 21.32
C ARG A 161 7.48 -3.22 21.12
N LEU A 162 6.60 -2.46 20.49
CA LEU A 162 5.26 -2.91 20.13
C LEU A 162 5.08 -2.89 18.60
N VAL A 163 4.75 -4.05 18.03
CA VAL A 163 4.58 -4.25 16.58
C VAL A 163 3.13 -4.59 16.25
N HIS A 164 2.63 -4.14 15.10
CA HIS A 164 1.28 -4.43 14.60
C HIS A 164 1.31 -5.45 13.45
N GLU A 165 0.56 -6.55 13.55
CA GLU A 165 0.65 -7.72 12.66
C GLU A 165 -0.12 -7.61 11.32
N PHE A 166 -0.77 -6.48 11.00
CA PHE A 166 -1.68 -6.42 9.84
C PHE A 166 -1.03 -5.96 8.52
N THR A 167 0.23 -5.52 8.51
CA THR A 167 0.94 -5.03 7.31
C THR A 167 2.45 -4.97 7.59
N ASP A 168 3.29 -4.96 6.55
CA ASP A 168 4.75 -4.91 6.66
C ASP A 168 5.22 -3.88 7.73
N TYR A 169 5.66 -4.43 8.87
CA TYR A 169 6.25 -3.82 10.06
C TYR A 169 6.04 -2.31 10.30
N GLU A 170 4.95 -1.93 10.99
CA GLU A 170 4.87 -0.63 11.67
C GLU A 170 5.21 -0.79 13.16
N VAL A 171 6.33 -0.21 13.60
CA VAL A 171 6.72 -0.15 15.02
C VAL A 171 6.12 1.10 15.64
N LEU A 172 5.15 0.92 16.54
CA LEU A 172 4.47 2.07 17.14
C LEU A 172 5.29 2.79 18.20
N ARG A 173 6.03 2.03 19.01
CA ARG A 173 6.78 2.57 20.14
C ARG A 173 7.87 1.64 20.61
N VAL A 174 9.01 2.23 20.94
CA VAL A 174 10.18 1.56 21.53
C VAL A 174 10.46 2.19 22.89
N TRP A 175 10.80 1.36 23.88
CA TRP A 175 11.24 1.78 25.20
C TRP A 175 12.63 1.20 25.47
N GLY A 176 13.57 2.03 25.94
CA GLY A 176 14.96 1.63 26.13
C GLY A 176 15.77 1.72 24.84
N THR A 177 17.05 1.36 24.92
CA THR A 177 17.98 1.41 23.79
C THR A 177 18.51 0.00 23.53
N PRO A 178 18.20 -0.62 22.38
CA PRO A 178 18.72 -1.94 22.05
C PRO A 178 20.22 -1.82 21.75
N VAL A 179 21.03 -2.58 22.48
CA VAL A 179 22.47 -2.69 22.22
C VAL A 179 22.76 -4.14 21.84
N ARG A 180 23.51 -4.34 20.75
CA ARG A 180 23.97 -5.67 20.38
C ARG A 180 25.06 -6.11 21.36
N VAL A 181 24.81 -7.19 22.07
CA VAL A 181 25.76 -7.83 22.97
C VAL A 181 26.23 -9.11 22.28
N ASP A 182 27.50 -9.18 21.94
CA ASP A 182 28.09 -10.42 21.47
C ASP A 182 28.18 -11.40 22.66
N ILE A 183 27.78 -12.64 22.43
CA ILE A 183 27.95 -13.70 23.42
C ILE A 183 29.47 -13.93 23.50
N GLU A 184 30.10 -13.53 24.60
CA GLU A 184 31.47 -13.97 24.87
C GLU A 184 31.49 -15.50 24.76
N PRO A 185 32.40 -16.09 23.96
CA PRO A 185 32.49 -17.53 23.89
C PRO A 185 32.71 -18.02 25.31
N MET A 186 31.75 -18.75 25.86
CA MET A 186 31.94 -19.41 27.15
C MET A 186 33.17 -20.29 26.99
N GLY A 187 34.27 -19.83 27.58
CA GLY A 187 35.50 -20.57 27.64
C GLY A 187 35.18 -21.89 28.32
N ASN A 188 35.26 -22.96 27.55
CA ASN A 188 35.40 -24.30 28.10
C ASN A 188 36.67 -24.28 28.97
N LEU A 189 36.46 -24.27 30.29
CA LEU A 189 37.41 -24.73 31.29
C LEU A 189 36.79 -25.96 31.96
#